data_AF-G5NDM4-F1
#
_entry.id   AF-G5NDM4-F1
#
_cell.length_a   1.000
_cell.length_b   1.000
_cell.length_c   1.000
_cell.angle_alpha   90.00
_cell.angle_beta   90.00
_cell.angle_gamma   90.00
#
_symmetry.space_group_name_H-M   'P 1'
#
loop_
_entity.id
_entity.type
_entity.pdbx_description
1 polymer ?
#
loop_
_entity_poly.entity_id
_entity_poly.type
_entity_poly.pdbx_seq_one_letter_code
_entity_poly.pdbx_strand_id
1 'polypeptide(L)'
;MAALPDKEKLLRNFTRCANWEEKYLYIIELGQRLAELNPQDRNPQNTIHGCQSQVWIVMRRNANGIIELQGDSDAAIVKGLMAVVFILYHQMTAQDIVHSR
;
A
#
# COMPACT_ATOMS: atom_id res chain seq x y z
N MET A 1 -12.25 -0.73 8.07
CA MET A 1 -11.12 -0.24 7.26
C MET A 1 -10.28 0.64 8.15
N ALA A 2 -9.08 0.22 8.53
CA ALA A 2 -8.20 1.15 9.24
C ALA A 2 -7.86 2.28 8.25
N ALA A 3 -8.27 3.50 8.56
CA ALA A 3 -8.07 4.63 7.68
C ALA A 3 -6.56 4.92 7.62
N LEU A 4 -5.95 4.60 6.48
CA LEU A 4 -4.63 5.10 6.13
C LEU A 4 -4.71 6.63 5.99
N PRO A 5 -3.63 7.38 6.26
CA PRO A 5 -3.61 8.80 5.97
C PRO A 5 -3.74 9.06 4.45
N ASP A 6 -4.25 10.22 4.07
CA ASP A 6 -4.09 10.72 2.70
C ASP A 6 -2.62 11.08 2.38
N LYS A 7 -2.33 11.37 1.11
CA LYS A 7 -0.99 11.71 0.62
C LYS A 7 -0.35 12.90 1.36
N GLU A 8 -1.10 13.95 1.66
CA GLU A 8 -0.58 15.14 2.32
C GLU A 8 -0.22 14.85 3.78
N LYS A 9 -1.09 14.13 4.48
CA LYS A 9 -0.88 13.71 5.86
C LYS A 9 0.25 12.69 5.98
N LEU A 10 0.39 11.77 5.03
CA LEU A 10 1.53 10.87 4.92
C LEU A 10 2.84 11.65 4.84
N LEU A 11 2.94 12.59 3.88
CA LEU A 11 4.15 13.39 3.68
C LEU A 11 4.49 14.22 4.92
N ARG A 12 3.48 14.86 5.53
CA ARG A 12 3.64 15.65 6.75
C ARG A 12 4.15 14.80 7.91
N ASN A 13 3.57 13.63 8.13
CA ASN A 13 3.97 12.74 9.22
C ASN A 13 5.38 12.20 9.00
N PHE A 14 5.68 11.72 7.78
CA PHE A 14 7.01 11.22 7.41
C PHE A 14 8.11 12.29 7.56
N THR A 15 7.80 13.55 7.25
CA THR A 15 8.75 14.68 7.37
C THR A 15 8.98 15.09 8.83
N ARG A 16 8.04 14.79 9.74
CA ARG A 16 8.16 15.07 11.18
C ARG A 16 9.02 14.06 11.94
N CYS A 17 9.26 12.89 11.37
CA CYS A 17 10.16 11.89 11.96
C CYS A 17 11.56 12.49 12.13
N ALA A 18 12.11 12.42 13.34
CA ALA A 18 13.35 13.09 13.72
C ALA A 18 14.59 12.44 13.10
N ASN A 19 14.51 11.16 12.75
CA ASN A 19 15.62 10.37 12.23
C ASN A 19 15.14 9.26 11.27
N TRP A 20 16.07 8.49 10.73
CA TRP A 20 15.78 7.43 9.78
C TRP A 20 15.05 6.24 10.42
N GLU A 21 15.32 5.95 11.69
CA GLU A 21 14.70 4.83 12.43
C GLU A 21 13.20 5.09 12.63
N GLU A 22 12.82 6.31 13.03
CA GLU A 22 11.43 6.70 13.14
C GLU A 22 10.70 6.62 11.79
N LYS A 23 11.36 7.02 10.69
CA LYS A 23 10.79 6.87 9.33
C LYS A 23 10.56 5.41 8.98
N TYR A 24 11.51 4.54 9.33
CA TYR A 24 11.42 3.11 9.09
C TYR A 24 10.27 2.47 9.87
N LEU A 25 10.16 2.78 11.17
CA LEU A 25 9.07 2.30 12.03
C LEU A 25 7.71 2.84 11.57
N TYR A 26 7.63 4.10 11.15
CA TYR A 26 6.41 4.69 10.63
C TYR A 26 5.91 3.96 9.36
N ILE A 27 6.82 3.63 8.44
CA ILE A 27 6.47 2.83 7.25
C ILE A 27 5.92 1.45 7.67
N ILE A 28 6.56 0.77 8.63
CA ILE A 28 6.07 -0.51 9.14
C ILE A 28 4.68 -0.39 9.77
N GLU A 29 4.43 0.66 10.56
CA GLU A 29 3.11 0.92 11.17
C GLU A 29 2.03 1.10 10.10
N LEU A 30 2.32 1.81 9.01
CA LEU A 30 1.38 1.93 7.88
C LEU A 30 1.03 0.57 7.29
N GLY A 31 2.02 -0.31 7.15
CA GLY A 31 1.82 -1.69 6.68
C GLY A 31 0.91 -2.50 7.60
N GLN A 32 1.07 -2.37 8.92
CA GLN A 32 0.23 -3.05 9.92
C GLN A 32 -1.24 -2.60 9.88
N ARG A 33 -1.50 -1.39 9.38
CA ARG A 33 -2.85 -0.83 9.22
C ARG A 33 -3.54 -1.29 7.94
N LEU A 34 -2.85 -2.00 7.03
CA LEU A 34 -3.52 -2.60 5.89
C LEU A 34 -4.55 -3.63 6.35
N ALA A 35 -5.71 -3.64 5.69
CA ALA A 35 -6.70 -4.68 5.91
C ALA A 35 -6.10 -6.05 5.58
N GLU A 36 -6.49 -7.07 6.35
CA GLU A 36 -6.06 -8.44 6.07
C GLU A 36 -6.51 -8.87 4.68
N LEU A 37 -5.57 -9.43 3.91
CA LEU A 37 -5.87 -9.97 2.60
C LEU A 37 -6.61 -11.31 2.76
N ASN A 38 -7.71 -11.47 2.02
CA ASN A 38 -8.47 -12.72 1.99
C ASN A 38 -7.52 -13.88 1.63
N PRO A 39 -7.53 -15.01 2.37
CA PRO A 39 -6.71 -16.17 2.05
C PRO A 39 -6.81 -16.64 0.58
N GLN A 40 -7.98 -16.51 -0.05
CA GLN A 40 -8.19 -16.89 -1.46
C GLN A 40 -7.42 -16.00 -2.44
N ASP A 41 -7.13 -14.76 -2.05
CA ASP A 41 -6.37 -13.81 -2.86
C ASP A 41 -4.84 -14.03 -2.74
N ARG A 42 -4.38 -14.88 -1.81
CA ARG A 42 -2.97 -15.33 -1.72
C ARG A 42 -2.69 -16.45 -2.72
N ASN A 43 -2.74 -16.11 -4.01
CA ASN A 43 -2.58 -17.07 -5.11
C ASN A 43 -1.56 -16.55 -6.15
N PRO A 44 -1.08 -17.42 -7.06
CA PRO A 44 -0.07 -17.04 -8.06
C PRO A 44 -0.49 -15.91 -9.00
N GLN A 45 -1.79 -15.70 -9.24
CA GLN A 45 -2.28 -14.65 -10.12
C GLN A 45 -2.08 -13.25 -9.52
N ASN A 46 -2.12 -13.14 -8.19
CA ASN A 46 -1.90 -11.90 -7.47
C ASN A 46 -0.44 -11.75 -6.97
N THR A 47 0.42 -12.74 -7.20
CA THR A 47 1.81 -12.72 -6.74
C THR A 47 2.65 -11.73 -7.55
N ILE A 48 3.41 -10.89 -6.86
CA ILE A 48 4.39 -10.00 -7.49
C ILE A 48 5.77 -10.67 -7.44
N HIS A 49 6.37 -10.86 -8.61
CA HIS A 49 7.71 -11.44 -8.75
C HIS A 49 8.80 -10.37 -8.70
N GLY A 50 10.01 -10.78 -8.31
CA GLY A 50 11.18 -9.88 -8.24
C GLY A 50 11.41 -9.26 -6.85
N CYS A 51 10.52 -9.49 -5.90
CA CYS A 51 10.74 -9.19 -4.48
C CYS A 51 11.49 -10.36 -3.80
N GLN A 52 12.38 -10.06 -2.86
CA GLN A 52 12.99 -11.09 -2.00
C GLN A 52 11.95 -11.75 -1.07
N SER A 53 10.89 -11.02 -0.73
CA SER A 53 9.77 -11.44 0.10
C SER A 53 8.58 -11.89 -0.76
N GLN A 54 7.66 -12.65 -0.19
CA GLN A 54 6.38 -12.94 -0.84
C GLN A 54 5.50 -11.70 -0.80
N VAL A 55 4.93 -11.33 -1.95
CA VAL A 55 4.07 -10.16 -2.10
C VAL A 55 2.85 -10.56 -2.93
N TRP A 56 1.67 -10.17 -2.46
CA TRP A 56 0.43 -10.29 -3.23
C TRP A 56 -0.26 -8.93 -3.31
N ILE A 57 -0.70 -8.55 -4.51
CA ILE A 57 -1.50 -7.35 -4.74
C ILE A 57 -2.74 -7.73 -5.54
N VAL A 58 -3.90 -7.33 -5.03
CA VAL A 58 -5.19 -7.45 -5.72
C VAL A 58 -5.60 -6.07 -6.15
N MET A 59 -5.95 -5.93 -7.43
CA MET A 59 -6.49 -4.71 -7.99
C MET A 59 -7.92 -4.98 -8.48
N ARG A 60 -8.90 -4.24 -7.95
CA ARG A 60 -10.30 -4.31 -8.39
C ARG A 60 -10.74 -2.93 -8.83
N ARG A 61 -11.62 -2.87 -9.83
CA ARG A 61 -12.26 -1.63 -10.26
C ARG A 61 -13.68 -1.61 -9.75
N ASN A 62 -14.07 -0.57 -9.02
CA ASN A 62 -15.44 -0.44 -8.53
C ASN A 62 -16.38 0.17 -9.59
N ALA A 63 -17.67 0.30 -9.25
CA ALA A 63 -18.70 0.82 -10.16
C ALA A 63 -18.43 2.25 -10.66
N ASN A 64 -17.70 3.05 -9.88
CA ASN A 64 -17.32 4.43 -10.23
C ASN A 64 -16.03 4.48 -11.06
N GLY A 65 -15.43 3.32 -11.36
CA GLY A 65 -14.21 3.20 -12.12
C GLY A 65 -12.92 3.46 -11.33
N ILE A 66 -13.03 3.63 -10.01
CA ILE A 66 -11.90 3.81 -9.09
C ILE A 66 -11.21 2.46 -8.85
N ILE A 67 -9.89 2.51 -8.73
CA ILE A 67 -9.05 1.36 -8.43
C ILE A 67 -8.97 1.15 -6.90
N GLU A 68 -9.37 -0.04 -6.48
CA GLU A 68 -9.27 -0.53 -5.10
C GLU A 68 -8.11 -1.51 -5.02
N LEU A 69 -7.16 -1.20 -4.13
CA LEU A 69 -5.94 -1.97 -3.91
C LEU A 69 -6.00 -2.69 -2.57
N GLN A 70 -5.66 -3.97 -2.57
CA GLN A 70 -5.43 -4.78 -1.38
C GLN A 70 -4.12 -5.54 -1.57
N GLY A 71 -3.48 -5.91 -0.48
CA GLY A 71 -2.26 -6.69 -0.59
C GLY A 71 -1.70 -7.10 0.75
N ASP A 72 -0.74 -8.03 0.69
CA ASP A 72 -0.01 -8.49 1.84
C ASP A 72 1.44 -8.86 1.47
N SER A 73 2.30 -8.91 2.47
CA SER A 73 3.65 -9.44 2.35
C SER A 73 4.09 -10.11 3.66
N ASP A 74 4.92 -11.14 3.55
CA ASP A 74 5.59 -11.77 4.69
C ASP A 74 6.70 -10.90 5.30
N ALA A 75 7.15 -9.85 4.59
CA ALA A 75 8.10 -8.87 5.11
C ALA A 75 7.39 -7.58 5.55
N ALA A 76 7.54 -7.23 6.83
CA ALA A 76 6.88 -6.06 7.44
C ALA A 76 7.22 -4.73 6.72
N ILE A 77 8.49 -4.53 6.35
CA ILE A 77 8.92 -3.33 5.63
C ILE A 77 8.31 -3.25 4.22
N VAL A 78 8.20 -4.38 3.53
CA VAL A 78 7.62 -4.43 2.18
C VAL A 78 6.12 -4.16 2.24
N LYS A 79 5.43 -4.70 3.25
CA LYS A 79 4.02 -4.37 3.53
C LYS A 79 3.83 -2.87 3.82
N GLY A 80 4.78 -2.25 4.51
CA GLY A 80 4.78 -0.80 4.75
C GLY A 80 4.96 0.04 3.49
N LEU A 81 5.93 -0.31 2.64
CA LEU A 81 6.14 0.37 1.35
C LEU A 81 4.94 0.23 0.42
N MET A 82 4.30 -0.93 0.43
CA MET A 82 3.04 -1.15 -0.29
C MET A 82 1.92 -0.25 0.23
N ALA A 83 1.79 -0.07 1.56
CA ALA A 83 0.83 0.87 2.13
C ALA A 83 1.08 2.31 1.65
N VAL A 84 2.34 2.74 1.54
CA VAL A 84 2.70 4.04 0.96
C VAL A 84 2.21 4.16 -0.48
N VAL A 85 2.43 3.16 -1.31
CA VAL A 85 1.93 3.14 -2.71
C VAL A 85 0.40 3.20 -2.76
N PHE A 86 -0.29 2.45 -1.90
CA PHE A 86 -1.75 2.44 -1.84
C PHE A 86 -2.32 3.80 -1.43
N ILE A 87 -1.64 4.53 -0.53
CA ILE A 87 -2.01 5.90 -0.16
C ILE A 87 -1.87 6.85 -1.35
N LEU A 88 -0.78 6.75 -2.11
CA LEU A 88 -0.51 7.64 -3.25
C LEU A 88 -1.52 7.48 -4.38
N TYR A 89 -2.03 6.26 -4.60
CA TYR A 89 -3.01 5.95 -5.64
C TYR A 89 -4.45 5.82 -5.13
N HIS A 90 -4.72 6.25 -3.90
CA HIS A 90 -6.06 6.16 -3.32
C HIS A 90 -7.06 7.04 -4.10
N GLN A 91 -8.28 6.52 -4.33
CA GLN A 91 -9.36 7.21 -5.06
C GLN A 91 -8.99 7.64 -6.50
N MET A 92 -8.10 6.91 -7.17
CA MET A 92 -7.71 7.18 -8.55
C MET A 92 -8.33 6.18 -9.53
N THR A 93 -8.64 6.63 -10.74
CA THR A 93 -8.94 5.72 -11.86
C THR A 93 -7.65 5.12 -12.42
N ALA A 94 -7.76 4.07 -13.24
CA ALA A 94 -6.60 3.51 -13.93
C ALA A 94 -5.85 4.56 -14.78
N GLN A 95 -6.60 5.48 -15.40
CA GLN A 95 -6.02 6.54 -16.21
C GLN A 95 -5.24 7.55 -15.34
N ASP A 96 -5.77 7.93 -14.18
CA ASP A 96 -5.08 8.83 -13.26
C ASP A 96 -3.76 8.23 -12.76
N ILE A 97 -3.76 6.94 -12.42
CA ILE A 97 -2.56 6.23 -11.96
C ILE A 97 -1.47 6.26 -13.04
N VAL A 98 -1.81 5.97 -14.30
CA VAL A 98 -0.82 5.97 -15.41
C VAL A 98 -0.26 7.36 -15.70
N HIS A 99 -1.05 8.43 -15.49
CA HIS A 99 -0.62 9.81 -15.75
C HIS A 99 -0.09 10.53 -14.50
N SER A 100 -0.10 9.88 -13.34
CA SER A 100 0.45 10.43 -12.11
C SER A 100 1.97 10.65 -12.27
N ARG A 101 2.43 11.86 -11.94
CA ARG A 101 3.85 12.24 -11.89
C ARG A 101 4.27 12.51 -10.45
#